data_AF-A0A7C7PZZ3-F1
#
_entry.id   AF-A0A7C7PZZ3-F1
#
_cell.length_a   1.000
_cell.length_b   1.000
_cell.length_c   1.000
_cell.angle_alpha   90.00
_cell.angle_beta   90.00
_cell.angle_gamma   90.00
#
_symmetry.space_group_name_H-M   'P 1'
#
loop_
_entity.id
_entity.type
_entity.pdbx_description
1 polymer ?
#
loop_
_entity_poly.entity_id
_entity_poly.type
_entity_poly.pdbx_seq_one_letter_code
_entity_poly.pdbx_strand_id
1 'polypeptide(L)'
;MKRLARATAPAKVILLGEHFVVHGCRALVTAIDLRAEVTCIRVEGKAVELRSGKLFCIRRPDGGVDADERSWKTLKPLLSLVDELLSEYVSNAIGVRVE
;
A
#
# COMPACT_ATOMS: atom_id res chain seq x y z
N MET A 1 -1.85 -20.04 -9.49
CA MET A 1 -0.90 -18.92 -9.30
C MET A 1 -0.39 -18.94 -7.86
N LYS A 2 0.92 -18.85 -7.64
CA LYS A 2 1.53 -18.98 -6.29
C LYS A 2 1.47 -17.62 -5.58
N ARG A 3 0.74 -17.50 -4.48
CA ARG A 3 0.76 -16.32 -3.60
C ARG A 3 2.15 -16.21 -2.98
N LEU A 4 2.78 -15.04 -3.07
CA LEU A 4 4.12 -14.80 -2.53
C LEU A 4 4.05 -14.45 -1.04
N ALA A 5 3.10 -13.60 -0.66
CA ALA A 5 2.89 -13.18 0.71
C ALA A 5 1.44 -12.74 0.95
N ARG A 6 1.01 -12.78 2.21
CA ARG A 6 -0.25 -12.20 2.69
C ARG A 6 0.03 -11.48 4.00
N ALA A 7 -0.51 -10.28 4.16
CA ALA A 7 -0.44 -9.54 5.41
C ALA A 7 -1.82 -8.95 5.75
N THR A 8 -2.04 -8.70 7.03
CA THR A 8 -3.27 -8.03 7.51
C THR A 8 -2.91 -7.07 8.63
N ALA A 9 -3.58 -5.92 8.71
CA ALA A 9 -3.38 -4.92 9.74
C ALA A 9 -4.73 -4.47 10.33
N PRO A 10 -4.87 -4.38 11.66
CA PRO A 10 -6.09 -3.87 12.27
C PRO A 10 -6.21 -2.34 12.11
N ALA A 11 -7.43 -1.85 12.05
CA ALA A 11 -7.75 -0.45 12.22
C ALA A 11 -7.61 -0.05 13.70
N LYS A 12 -7.75 1.24 13.97
CA LYS A 12 -7.61 1.81 15.31
C LYS A 12 -8.74 2.78 15.62
N VAL A 13 -9.11 2.86 16.90
CA VAL A 13 -10.02 3.87 17.44
C VAL A 13 -9.34 4.59 18.60
N ILE A 14 -9.61 5.89 18.75
CA ILE A 14 -9.18 6.66 19.92
C ILE A 14 -10.23 6.43 21.00
N LEU A 15 -9.82 5.92 22.16
CA LEU A 15 -10.70 5.71 23.32
C LEU A 15 -10.86 6.99 24.14
N LEU A 16 -9.77 7.75 24.28
CA LEU A 16 -9.72 8.98 25.07
C LEU A 16 -8.76 9.98 24.44
N GLY A 17 -9.13 11.26 24.47
CA GLY A 17 -8.26 12.38 24.15
C GLY A 17 -8.22 12.78 22.68
N GLU A 18 -9.32 12.61 21.93
CA GLU A 18 -9.38 13.00 20.52
C GLU A 18 -9.02 14.46 20.31
N HIS A 19 -9.51 15.36 21.18
CA HIS A 19 -9.20 16.79 21.12
C HIS A 19 -8.01 17.21 21.99
N PHE A 20 -7.49 16.34 22.86
CA PHE A 20 -6.33 16.68 23.69
C PHE A 20 -5.01 16.50 22.92
N VAL A 21 -4.95 15.49 22.04
CA VAL A 21 -3.73 15.20 21.28
C VAL A 21 -3.31 16.32 20.34
N VAL A 22 -4.26 17.12 19.85
CA VAL A 22 -3.96 18.30 19.00
C VAL A 22 -3.25 19.42 19.77
N HIS A 23 -3.25 19.38 21.10
CA HIS A 23 -2.56 20.34 21.97
C HIS A 23 -1.30 19.74 22.64
N GLY A 24 -0.81 18.60 22.14
CA GLY A 24 0.42 17.95 22.65
C GLY A 24 0.21 17.04 23.87
N CYS A 25 -1.04 16.87 24.32
CA CYS A 25 -1.37 15.90 25.37
C CYS A 25 -1.44 14.47 24.83
N ARG A 26 -1.41 13.47 25.72
CA ARG A 26 -1.50 12.05 25.33
C ARG A 26 -2.95 11.66 25.01
N ALA A 27 -3.11 10.70 24.10
CA ALA A 27 -4.37 10.01 23.82
C ALA A 27 -4.21 8.50 24.05
N LEU A 28 -5.30 7.83 24.43
CA LEU A 28 -5.37 6.38 24.52
C LEU A 28 -6.05 5.83 23.27
N VAL A 29 -5.40 4.87 22.62
CA VAL A 29 -5.84 4.32 21.33
C VAL A 29 -5.80 2.80 21.42
N THR A 30 -6.77 2.13 20.82
CA THR A 30 -6.78 0.66 20.72
C THR A 30 -7.00 0.20 19.29
N ALA A 31 -6.53 -1.01 19.00
CA ALA A 31 -6.88 -1.71 17.78
C ALA A 31 -8.33 -2.19 17.85
N ILE A 32 -9.00 -2.21 16.70
CA ILE A 32 -10.33 -2.81 16.52
C ILE A 32 -10.26 -3.91 15.48
N ASP A 33 -11.17 -4.87 15.54
CA ASP A 33 -11.24 -5.99 14.59
C ASP A 33 -11.90 -5.60 13.26
N LEU A 34 -11.43 -4.49 12.69
CA LEU A 34 -11.69 -4.06 11.33
C LEU A 34 -10.35 -4.08 10.62
N ARG A 35 -10.11 -5.03 9.72
CA ARG A 35 -8.78 -5.29 9.18
C ARG A 35 -8.66 -4.86 7.73
N ALA A 36 -7.53 -4.23 7.40
CA ALA A 36 -7.05 -4.15 6.03
C ALA A 36 -6.28 -5.44 5.72
N GLU A 37 -6.53 -6.01 4.54
CA GLU A 37 -5.82 -7.18 4.06
C GLU A 37 -5.06 -6.83 2.79
N VAL A 38 -3.92 -7.48 2.59
CA VAL A 38 -3.17 -7.38 1.35
C VAL A 38 -2.60 -8.74 0.95
N THR A 39 -2.66 -9.04 -0.33
CA THR A 39 -2.05 -10.22 -0.93
C THR A 39 -1.08 -9.78 -2.02
N CYS A 40 0.12 -10.35 -1.99
CA CYS A 40 1.10 -10.17 -3.04
C CYS A 40 1.22 -11.46 -3.86
N ILE A 41 1.07 -11.35 -5.18
CA ILE A 41 1.23 -12.45 -6.12
C ILE A 41 2.28 -12.11 -7.16
N ARG A 42 2.99 -13.14 -7.62
CA ARG A 42 3.92 -12.99 -8.75
C ARG A 42 3.12 -12.84 -10.04
N VAL A 43 3.54 -11.91 -10.90
CA VAL A 43 3.04 -11.76 -12.27
C VAL A 43 4.18 -11.90 -13.27
N GLU A 44 3.83 -12.12 -14.54
CA GLU A 44 4.80 -12.11 -15.62
C GLU A 44 5.30 -10.68 -15.90
N GLY A 45 6.55 -10.57 -16.36
CA GLY A 45 7.21 -9.27 -16.56
C GLY A 45 7.87 -8.71 -15.30
N LYS A 46 8.12 -7.40 -15.30
CA LYS A 46 8.84 -6.67 -14.23
C LYS A 46 8.06 -5.49 -13.64
N ALA A 47 6.78 -5.37 -13.99
CA ALA A 47 5.93 -4.27 -13.52
C ALA A 47 5.40 -4.53 -12.11
N VAL A 48 5.10 -3.46 -11.38
CA VAL A 48 4.37 -3.52 -10.11
C VAL A 48 2.93 -3.08 -10.33
N GLU A 49 1.98 -3.98 -10.11
CA GLU A 49 0.55 -3.69 -10.17
C GLU A 49 0.00 -3.45 -8.75
N LEU A 50 -0.67 -2.31 -8.54
CA LEU A 50 -1.41 -2.02 -7.31
C LEU A 50 -2.91 -2.04 -7.58
N ARG A 51 -3.66 -2.80 -6.79
CA ARG A 51 -5.13 -2.89 -6.84
C ARG A 51 -5.71 -2.60 -5.47
N SER A 52 -6.80 -1.84 -5.42
CA SER A 52 -7.58 -1.64 -4.21
C SER A 52 -9.04 -1.34 -4.57
N GLY A 53 -9.92 -2.33 -4.39
CA GLY A 53 -11.31 -2.23 -4.82
C GLY A 53 -11.43 -1.94 -6.33
N LYS A 54 -11.94 -0.75 -6.68
CA LYS A 54 -12.05 -0.28 -8.08
C LYS A 54 -10.84 0.52 -8.57
N LEU A 55 -9.86 0.76 -7.71
CA LEU A 55 -8.66 1.55 -8.02
C LEU A 55 -7.56 0.64 -8.54
N PHE A 56 -6.84 1.11 -9.54
CA PHE A 56 -5.78 0.35 -10.18
C PHE A 56 -4.65 1.23 -10.70
N CYS A 57 -3.43 0.78 -10.53
CA CYS A 57 -2.24 1.44 -11.05
C CYS A 57 -1.18 0.41 -11.46
N ILE A 58 -0.50 0.66 -12.57
CA ILE A 58 0.68 -0.11 -12.98
C ILE A 58 1.90 0.81 -12.94
N ARG A 59 2.90 0.44 -12.16
CA ARG A 59 4.25 1.02 -12.23
C ARG A 59 5.08 0.20 -13.19
N ARG A 60 5.43 0.80 -14.32
CA ARG A 60 6.26 0.17 -15.35
C ARG A 60 7.74 0.18 -14.96
N PRO A 61 8.56 -0.74 -15.50
CA PRO A 61 9.99 -0.82 -15.21
C PRO A 61 10.80 0.41 -15.65
N ASP A 62 10.30 1.16 -16.63
CA ASP A 62 10.88 2.41 -17.14
C ASP A 62 10.58 3.63 -16.27
N GLY A 63 9.87 3.44 -15.16
CA GLY A 63 9.39 4.53 -14.32
C GLY A 63 8.12 5.21 -14.85
N GLY A 64 7.47 4.65 -15.87
CA GLY A 64 6.12 5.04 -16.29
C GLY A 64 5.06 4.61 -15.29
N VAL A 65 3.94 5.35 -15.24
CA VAL A 65 2.77 4.98 -14.42
C VAL A 65 1.53 5.00 -15.30
N ASP A 66 0.81 3.88 -15.32
CA ASP A 66 -0.47 3.76 -16.02
C ASP A 66 -1.59 3.69 -14.98
N ALA A 67 -2.34 4.78 -14.83
CA ALA A 67 -3.47 4.91 -13.92
C ALA A 67 -4.44 5.99 -14.41
N ASP A 68 -5.73 5.83 -14.11
CA ASP A 68 -6.68 6.93 -14.23
C ASP A 68 -6.44 8.01 -13.17
N GLU A 69 -7.02 9.20 -13.33
CA GLU A 69 -6.78 10.34 -12.43
C GLU A 69 -7.14 10.03 -10.96
N ARG A 70 -8.22 9.28 -10.72
CA ARG A 70 -8.70 8.94 -9.37
C ARG A 70 -7.76 7.94 -8.71
N SER A 71 -7.38 6.90 -9.45
CA SER A 71 -6.43 5.88 -9.01
C SER A 71 -5.07 6.49 -8.72
N TRP A 72 -4.58 7.39 -9.58
CA TRP A 72 -3.34 8.13 -9.36
C TRP A 72 -3.40 8.95 -8.06
N LYS A 73 -4.41 9.81 -7.88
CA LYS A 73 -4.53 10.64 -6.67
C LYS A 73 -4.58 9.82 -5.38
N THR A 74 -5.21 8.65 -5.41
CA THR A 74 -5.42 7.82 -4.22
C THR A 74 -4.23 6.91 -3.92
N LEU A 75 -3.63 6.28 -4.94
CA LEU A 75 -2.57 5.28 -4.77
C LEU A 75 -1.16 5.85 -4.86
N LYS A 76 -0.99 7.14 -5.22
CA LYS A 76 0.31 7.81 -5.28
C LYS A 76 1.20 7.59 -4.04
N PRO A 77 0.70 7.70 -2.79
CA PRO A 77 1.54 7.45 -1.61
C PRO A 77 2.14 6.04 -1.59
N LEU A 78 1.37 5.03 -2.01
CA LEU A 78 1.85 3.65 -2.10
C LEU A 78 2.86 3.47 -3.24
N LEU A 79 2.67 4.16 -4.36
CA LEU A 79 3.64 4.15 -5.47
C LEU A 79 4.98 4.75 -5.07
N SER A 80 4.98 5.84 -4.29
CA SER A 80 6.21 6.43 -3.78
C SER A 80 6.98 5.46 -2.88
N LEU A 81 6.28 4.71 -2.02
CA LEU A 81 6.89 3.64 -1.23
C LEU A 81 7.47 2.52 -2.12
N VAL A 82 6.74 2.12 -3.16
CA VAL A 82 7.23 1.13 -4.13
C VAL A 82 8.51 1.61 -4.81
N ASP A 83 8.57 2.87 -5.25
CA ASP A 83 9.76 3.43 -5.89
C ASP A 83 10.98 3.43 -4.97
N GLU A 84 10.79 3.78 -3.70
CA GLU A 84 11.84 3.74 -2.68
C GLU A 84 12.35 2.30 -2.48
N LEU A 85 11.45 1.33 -2.31
CA LEU A 85 11.80 -0.09 -2.18
C LEU A 85 12.48 -0.65 -3.43
N LEU A 86 12.06 -0.25 -4.64
CA LEU A 86 12.71 -0.70 -5.86
C LEU A 86 14.12 -0.12 -6.00
N SER A 87 14.36 1.11 -5.52
CA SER A 87 15.69 1.73 -5.55
C SER A 87 16.69 1.04 -4.61
N GLU A 88 16.22 0.53 -3.47
CA GLU A 88 17.06 -0.13 -2.47
C GLU A 88 17.39 -1.59 -2.82
N TYR A 89 16.45 -2.33 -3.44
CA TYR A 89 16.52 -3.79 -3.50
C TYR A 89 16.77 -4.41 -4.89
N VAL A 90 16.87 -3.63 -5.99
CA VAL A 90 16.77 -4.22 -7.33
C VAL A 90 18.08 -4.28 -8.12
N SER A 91 18.61 -5.50 -8.22
CA SER A 91 19.44 -5.97 -9.34
C SER A 91 18.73 -7.04 -10.21
N ASN A 92 17.57 -7.58 -9.79
CA ASN A 92 16.78 -8.59 -10.53
C ASN A 92 15.26 -8.53 -10.25
N ALA A 93 14.60 -7.38 -10.49
CA ALA A 93 13.19 -7.19 -10.16
C ALA A 93 12.27 -8.20 -10.87
N ILE A 94 11.36 -8.77 -10.10
CA ILE A 94 10.27 -9.65 -10.52
C ILE A 94 8.99 -8.81 -10.55
N GLY A 95 8.12 -9.03 -11.53
CA GLY A 95 6.79 -8.42 -11.55
C GLY A 95 5.91 -8.94 -10.42
N VAL A 96 5.24 -8.02 -9.72
CA VAL A 96 4.35 -8.35 -8.61
C VAL A 96 3.03 -7.59 -8.71
N ARG A 97 1.95 -8.23 -8.27
CA ARG A 97 0.65 -7.59 -8.05
C ARG A 97 0.32 -7.61 -6.56
N VAL A 98 -0.09 -6.45 -6.06
CA VAL A 98 -0.52 -6.21 -4.69
C VAL A 98 -2.00 -5.86 -4.73
N GLU A 99 -2.84 -6.61 -4.01
CA GLU A 99 -4.30 -6.46 -3.94
C GLU A 99 -4.87 -6.55 -2.53
#